data_AF-U6DR97-F1
#
_entry.id   AF-U6DR97-F1
#
_cell.length_a   1.000
_cell.length_b   1.000
_cell.length_c   1.000
_cell.angle_alpha   90.00
_cell.angle_beta   90.00
_cell.angle_gamma   90.00
#
_symmetry.space_group_name_H-M   'P 1'
#
loop_
_entity.id
_entity.type
_entity.pdbx_description
1 polymer ?
#
loop_
_entity_poly.entity_id
_entity_poly.type
_entity_poly.pdbx_seq_one_letter_code
_entity_poly.pdbx_strand_id
1 'polypeptide(L)'
;RYSHSGGEERLETPSAKKLTDIGTRRIFSSEHDIFRKSVRKFFQEEVIPYHAEWEKAGEVSRELWEKAGKQGLLGINIAERHGGVGGDLYSAAVVWEEQAYSNCTGPGFTLHSDIIMPYIVNYGSEEQIKRFIPQMTSGKCIGALAMTEPGAGSDLQGIRTNAKKDGSDWILNGSKVFISNGWLSDIVIVVTVTNREALSPAHGISLFLVENGMKGFIKGKKLQKMGQKAQDTAELFFEDVRLPASALIGEENKGFYYLMKELPM
;
A
#
# COMPACT_ATOMS: atom_id res chain seq x y z
N ARG A 1 1.40 18.57 -28.76
CA ARG A 1 2.78 19.10 -28.84
C ARG A 1 2.83 20.36 -27.98
N TYR A 2 3.23 20.22 -26.72
CA TYR A 2 3.51 21.37 -25.86
C TYR A 2 5.02 21.51 -25.78
N SER A 3 5.52 22.61 -26.31
CA SER A 3 6.92 23.04 -26.23
C SER A 3 7.19 23.57 -24.83
N HIS A 4 8.05 22.90 -24.07
CA HIS A 4 8.73 23.51 -22.93
C HIS A 4 10.13 23.94 -23.38
N SER A 5 10.22 25.17 -23.85
CA SER A 5 11.49 25.88 -24.08
C SER A 5 11.97 26.46 -22.75
N GLY A 6 12.88 25.75 -22.10
CA GLY A 6 13.52 26.16 -20.83
C GLY A 6 14.20 25.04 -20.04
N GLY A 7 14.40 23.86 -20.62
CA GLY A 7 15.05 22.75 -19.92
C GLY A 7 16.55 22.98 -19.81
N GLU A 8 17.08 22.96 -18.57
CA GLU A 8 18.50 22.76 -18.32
C GLU A 8 19.02 21.60 -19.19
N GLU A 9 20.16 21.80 -19.84
CA GLU A 9 20.75 20.82 -20.75
C GLU A 9 21.16 19.56 -19.96
N ARG A 10 20.27 18.57 -19.92
CA ARG A 10 20.50 17.29 -19.23
C ARG A 10 21.43 16.41 -20.03
N LEU A 11 22.43 15.86 -19.35
CA LEU A 11 23.30 14.82 -19.90
C LEU A 11 22.46 13.65 -20.42
N GLU A 12 22.91 13.02 -21.49
CA GLU A 12 22.24 11.82 -22.00
C GLU A 12 22.46 10.66 -21.01
N THR A 13 21.48 9.76 -20.89
CA THR A 13 21.59 8.58 -20.01
C THR A 13 22.87 7.75 -20.24
N PRO A 14 23.36 7.55 -21.48
CA PRO A 14 24.63 6.86 -21.73
C PRO A 14 25.87 7.56 -21.14
N SER A 15 25.76 8.84 -20.79
CA SER A 15 26.83 9.63 -20.18
C SER A 15 26.94 9.43 -18.66
N ALA A 16 25.97 8.76 -18.04
CA ALA A 16 26.00 8.46 -16.61
C ALA A 16 27.11 7.46 -16.28
N LYS A 17 27.91 7.75 -15.23
CA LYS A 17 28.95 6.82 -14.76
C LYS A 17 28.36 5.72 -13.89
N LYS A 18 27.29 6.03 -13.17
CA LYS A 18 26.52 5.11 -12.33
C LYS A 18 25.03 5.28 -12.57
N LEU A 19 24.28 4.20 -12.40
CA LEU A 19 22.81 4.23 -12.49
C LEU A 19 22.16 5.21 -11.49
N THR A 20 22.85 5.49 -10.38
CA THR A 20 22.41 6.39 -9.30
C THR A 20 22.76 7.87 -9.54
N ASP A 21 23.44 8.20 -10.64
CA ASP A 21 23.82 9.57 -10.98
C ASP A 21 22.56 10.41 -11.27
N ILE A 22 22.39 11.47 -10.48
CA ILE A 22 21.23 12.36 -10.54
C ILE A 22 21.37 13.33 -11.74
N GLY A 23 20.27 13.69 -12.40
CA GLY A 23 20.27 14.62 -13.53
C GLY A 23 20.60 14.02 -14.90
N THR A 24 20.75 12.69 -15.00
CA THR A 24 21.12 11.98 -16.24
C THR A 24 19.91 11.43 -17.02
N ARG A 25 18.73 11.38 -16.39
CA ARG A 25 17.51 10.84 -16.98
C ARG A 25 16.54 11.97 -17.35
N ARG A 26 16.20 12.04 -18.65
CA ARG A 26 15.35 13.10 -19.24
C ARG A 26 13.88 13.06 -18.83
N ILE A 27 13.42 11.95 -18.24
CA ILE A 27 12.04 11.84 -17.72
C ILE A 27 11.82 12.66 -16.43
N PHE A 28 12.90 13.03 -15.74
CA PHE A 28 12.85 13.79 -14.49
C PHE A 28 13.11 15.28 -14.72
N SER A 29 12.63 16.13 -13.81
CA SER A 29 12.88 17.57 -13.75
C SER A 29 13.96 17.87 -12.69
N SER A 30 14.41 19.12 -12.61
CA SER A 30 15.39 19.54 -11.60
C SER A 30 14.80 19.46 -10.18
N GLU A 31 13.49 19.68 -10.05
CA GLU A 31 12.74 19.46 -8.81
C GLU A 31 12.78 17.98 -8.39
N HIS A 32 12.56 17.04 -9.33
CA HIS A 32 12.71 15.61 -9.06
C HIS A 32 14.14 15.24 -8.63
N ASP A 33 15.16 15.90 -9.18
CA ASP A 33 16.56 15.68 -8.80
C ASP A 33 16.88 16.19 -7.39
N ILE A 34 16.33 17.34 -6.99
CA ILE A 34 16.43 17.87 -5.63
C ILE A 34 15.70 16.94 -4.65
N PHE A 35 14.49 16.52 -5.00
CA PHE A 35 13.72 15.59 -4.20
C PHE A 35 14.47 14.27 -4.01
N ARG A 36 15.05 13.71 -5.09
CA ARG A 36 15.86 12.48 -5.05
C ARG A 36 17.03 12.56 -4.09
N LYS A 37 17.73 13.69 -4.01
CA LYS A 37 18.80 13.88 -3.01
C LYS A 37 18.26 13.76 -1.58
N SER A 38 17.09 14.33 -1.32
CA SER A 38 16.43 14.29 -0.01
C SER A 38 15.96 12.88 0.34
N VAL A 39 15.34 12.17 -0.60
CA VAL A 39 14.92 10.77 -0.45
C VAL A 39 16.13 9.87 -0.19
N ARG A 40 17.20 10.02 -0.97
CA ARG A 40 18.44 9.25 -0.79
C ARG A 40 19.03 9.46 0.60
N LYS A 41 19.08 10.72 1.06
CA LYS A 41 19.55 11.06 2.41
C LYS A 41 18.69 10.39 3.48
N PHE A 42 17.36 10.39 3.32
CA PHE A 42 16.46 9.68 4.23
C PHE A 42 16.81 8.19 4.32
N PHE A 43 16.98 7.49 3.20
CA PHE A 43 17.38 6.07 3.25
C PHE A 43 18.76 5.85 3.89
N GLN A 44 19.72 6.74 3.66
CA GLN A 44 21.06 6.68 4.25
C GLN A 44 21.06 6.87 5.76
N GLU A 45 20.21 7.76 6.28
CA GLU A 45 20.20 8.13 7.70
C GLU A 45 19.19 7.31 8.52
N GLU A 46 18.04 7.00 7.94
CA GLU A 46 16.89 6.45 8.67
C GLU A 46 16.58 4.99 8.36
N VAL A 47 17.15 4.41 7.29
CA VAL A 47 16.85 3.03 6.88
C VAL A 47 18.08 2.12 6.95
N ILE A 48 19.13 2.45 6.20
CA ILE A 48 20.33 1.62 6.04
C ILE A 48 20.97 1.25 7.39
N PRO A 49 21.15 2.17 8.37
CA PRO A 49 21.79 1.83 9.64
C PRO A 49 21.03 0.81 10.49
N TYR A 50 19.70 0.71 10.33
CA TYR A 50 18.82 -0.10 11.19
C TYR A 50 18.33 -1.39 10.51
N HIS A 51 18.45 -1.48 9.19
CA HIS A 51 17.87 -2.58 8.40
C HIS A 51 18.28 -3.98 8.89
N ALA A 52 19.55 -4.17 9.28
CA ALA A 52 20.03 -5.46 9.77
C ALA A 52 19.33 -5.93 11.06
N GLU A 53 18.89 -5.00 11.92
CA GLU A 53 18.12 -5.31 13.12
C GLU A 53 16.66 -5.62 12.76
N TRP A 54 16.09 -4.87 11.82
CA TRP A 54 14.75 -5.12 11.30
C TRP A 54 14.61 -6.46 10.58
N GLU A 55 15.64 -6.90 9.87
CA GLU A 55 15.66 -8.25 9.28
C GLU A 55 15.59 -9.35 10.33
N LYS A 56 16.20 -9.14 11.51
CA LYS A 56 16.11 -10.08 12.64
C LYS A 56 14.75 -9.98 13.34
N ALA A 57 14.24 -8.76 13.52
CA ALA A 57 12.93 -8.52 14.14
C ALA A 57 11.77 -8.98 13.25
N GLY A 58 11.98 -9.09 11.95
CA GLY A 58 10.96 -9.43 10.97
C GLY A 58 10.05 -8.25 10.61
N GLU A 59 10.40 -7.03 10.98
CA GLU A 59 9.60 -5.81 10.78
C GLU A 59 10.47 -4.54 10.86
N VAL A 60 10.04 -3.48 10.17
CA VAL A 60 10.56 -2.12 10.38
C VAL A 60 9.91 -1.48 11.62
N SER A 61 10.48 -0.39 12.12
CA SER A 61 9.88 0.33 13.26
C SER A 61 8.66 1.17 12.83
N ARG A 62 7.68 1.36 13.74
CA ARG A 62 6.61 2.34 13.54
C ARG A 62 7.14 3.77 13.43
N GLU A 63 8.21 4.09 14.16
CA GLU A 63 8.84 5.41 14.09
C GLU A 63 9.32 5.74 12.67
N LEU A 64 9.83 4.76 11.92
CA LEU A 64 10.24 4.96 10.53
C LEU A 64 9.06 5.44 9.66
N TRP A 65 7.86 4.89 9.85
CA TRP A 65 6.66 5.31 9.11
C TRP A 65 6.30 6.76 9.39
N GLU A 66 6.33 7.17 10.66
CA GLU A 66 6.07 8.56 11.03
C GLU A 66 7.15 9.52 10.51
N LYS A 67 8.42 9.10 10.51
CA LYS A 67 9.51 9.89 9.89
C LYS A 67 9.32 10.04 8.39
N ALA A 68 8.94 8.97 7.69
CA ALA A 68 8.64 9.01 6.27
C ALA A 68 7.46 9.94 5.97
N GLY A 69 6.39 9.88 6.75
CA GLY A 69 5.25 10.79 6.63
C GLY A 69 5.63 12.25 6.85
N LYS A 70 6.45 12.56 7.88
CA LYS A 70 6.96 13.92 8.13
C LYS A 70 7.83 14.46 7.00
N GLN A 71 8.53 13.60 6.28
CA GLN A 71 9.37 13.95 5.13
C GLN A 71 8.59 13.97 3.80
N GLY A 72 7.26 13.76 3.84
CA GLY A 72 6.43 13.75 2.63
C GLY A 72 6.69 12.56 1.72
N LEU A 73 7.13 11.42 2.26
CA LEU A 73 7.48 10.22 1.49
C LEU A 73 6.34 9.21 1.34
N LEU A 74 5.18 9.49 1.96
CA LEU A 74 3.98 8.65 1.91
C LEU A 74 2.85 9.42 1.23
N GLY A 75 2.05 8.74 0.40
CA GLY A 75 0.91 9.37 -0.29
C GLY A 75 1.30 10.47 -1.27
N ILE A 76 2.48 10.36 -1.91
CA ILE A 76 3.02 11.41 -2.80
C ILE A 76 2.06 11.73 -3.94
N ASN A 77 1.65 10.70 -4.68
CA ASN A 77 0.78 10.81 -5.84
C ASN A 77 -0.72 10.96 -5.47
N ILE A 78 -1.04 11.13 -4.19
CA ILE A 78 -2.39 11.40 -3.72
C ILE A 78 -2.58 12.92 -3.66
N ALA A 79 -3.67 13.41 -4.24
CA ALA A 79 -3.93 14.85 -4.31
C ALA A 79 -4.11 15.47 -2.91
N GLU A 80 -3.63 16.70 -2.72
CA GLU A 80 -3.73 17.44 -1.44
C GLU A 80 -5.17 17.55 -0.93
N ARG A 81 -6.15 17.73 -1.83
CA ARG A 81 -7.58 17.80 -1.47
C ARG A 81 -8.10 16.54 -0.76
N HIS A 82 -7.43 15.40 -0.94
CA HIS A 82 -7.76 14.14 -0.27
C HIS A 82 -6.88 13.90 0.97
N GLY A 83 -5.88 14.75 1.23
CA GLY A 83 -4.93 14.62 2.33
C GLY A 83 -3.60 13.96 1.96
N GLY A 84 -3.28 13.85 0.67
CA GLY A 84 -1.95 13.45 0.19
C GLY A 84 -0.98 14.62 0.03
N VAL A 85 0.20 14.37 -0.55
CA VAL A 85 1.25 15.40 -0.75
C VAL A 85 1.04 16.20 -2.03
N GLY A 86 0.32 15.66 -3.03
CA GLY A 86 0.06 16.34 -4.30
C GLY A 86 1.23 16.36 -5.29
N GLY A 87 2.20 15.47 -5.11
CA GLY A 87 3.24 15.21 -6.11
C GLY A 87 2.73 14.41 -7.31
N ASP A 88 3.60 14.20 -8.28
CA ASP A 88 3.29 13.42 -9.47
C ASP A 88 3.81 11.97 -9.37
N LEU A 89 3.51 11.17 -10.40
CA LEU A 89 3.99 9.78 -10.51
C LEU A 89 5.52 9.70 -10.52
N TYR A 90 6.21 10.68 -11.10
CA TYR A 90 7.68 10.68 -11.17
C TYR A 90 8.30 10.93 -9.79
N SER A 91 7.66 11.74 -8.96
CA SER A 91 8.03 11.96 -7.56
C SER A 91 7.85 10.67 -6.74
N ALA A 92 6.74 9.95 -6.92
CA ALA A 92 6.58 8.62 -6.31
C ALA A 92 7.65 7.63 -6.80
N ALA A 93 7.94 7.61 -8.10
CA ALA A 93 8.97 6.76 -8.70
C ALA A 93 10.38 7.03 -8.15
N VAL A 94 10.69 8.29 -7.79
CA VAL A 94 11.96 8.62 -7.10
C VAL A 94 12.07 7.86 -5.77
N VAL A 95 11.00 7.77 -4.97
CA VAL A 95 11.00 7.01 -3.70
C VAL A 95 11.21 5.52 -3.96
N TRP A 96 10.52 4.96 -4.94
CA TRP A 96 10.64 3.54 -5.29
C TRP A 96 12.08 3.19 -5.71
N GLU A 97 12.68 4.02 -6.54
CA GLU A 97 14.04 3.80 -7.04
C GLU A 97 15.09 3.95 -5.95
N GLU A 98 15.02 4.98 -5.11
CA GLU A 98 15.97 5.15 -4.01
C GLU A 98 15.82 4.05 -2.95
N GLN A 99 14.60 3.56 -2.70
CA GLN A 99 14.41 2.37 -1.88
C GLN A 99 15.11 1.16 -2.52
N ALA A 100 14.91 0.91 -3.81
CA ALA A 100 15.55 -0.20 -4.51
C ALA A 100 17.09 -0.08 -4.49
N TYR A 101 17.64 1.11 -4.71
CA TYR A 101 19.08 1.37 -4.66
C TYR A 101 19.69 1.23 -3.26
N SER A 102 18.90 1.44 -2.21
CA SER A 102 19.35 1.20 -0.83
C SER A 102 19.60 -0.28 -0.53
N ASN A 103 19.05 -1.19 -1.34
CA ASN A 103 19.04 -2.64 -1.13
C ASN A 103 18.48 -3.04 0.26
N CYS A 104 17.65 -2.17 0.86
CA CYS A 104 16.99 -2.40 2.13
C CYS A 104 15.52 -2.74 1.88
N THR A 105 15.17 -3.97 2.22
CA THR A 105 13.80 -4.47 2.17
C THR A 105 13.02 -4.10 3.42
N GLY A 106 11.70 -4.29 3.44
CA GLY A 106 10.90 -4.09 4.65
C GLY A 106 9.97 -2.89 4.63
N PRO A 107 10.45 -1.65 4.40
CA PRO A 107 9.55 -0.50 4.31
C PRO A 107 8.49 -0.73 3.22
N GLY A 108 7.23 -0.86 3.62
CA GLY A 108 6.12 -1.13 2.72
C GLY A 108 5.51 0.13 2.09
N PHE A 109 6.31 1.18 1.87
CA PHE A 109 5.83 2.51 1.50
C PHE A 109 5.12 2.55 0.15
N THR A 110 5.63 1.83 -0.85
CA THR A 110 5.01 1.75 -2.18
C THR A 110 3.66 1.04 -2.13
N LEU A 111 3.58 -0.12 -1.45
CA LEU A 111 2.31 -0.83 -1.25
C LEU A 111 1.29 0.08 -0.55
N HIS A 112 1.75 0.78 0.49
CA HIS A 112 0.92 1.70 1.26
C HIS A 112 0.38 2.86 0.40
N SER A 113 1.28 3.59 -0.26
CA SER A 113 0.98 4.87 -0.91
C SER A 113 0.37 4.70 -2.29
N ASP A 114 0.85 3.72 -3.05
CA ASP A 114 0.62 3.63 -4.49
C ASP A 114 -0.28 2.45 -4.88
N ILE A 115 -0.61 1.58 -3.92
CA ILE A 115 -1.60 0.51 -4.11
C ILE A 115 -2.80 0.73 -3.20
N ILE A 116 -2.61 0.88 -1.89
CA ILE A 116 -3.73 0.86 -0.93
C ILE A 116 -4.50 2.20 -0.89
N MET A 117 -3.79 3.32 -0.77
CA MET A 117 -4.45 4.64 -0.75
C MET A 117 -5.33 4.89 -2.00
N PRO A 118 -4.92 4.52 -3.23
CA PRO A 118 -5.77 4.61 -4.42
C PRO A 118 -7.12 3.90 -4.31
N TYR A 119 -7.21 2.70 -3.71
CA TYR A 119 -8.51 2.04 -3.51
C TYR A 119 -9.46 2.90 -2.66
N ILE A 120 -8.95 3.52 -1.60
CA ILE A 120 -9.75 4.37 -0.71
C ILE A 120 -10.13 5.68 -1.40
N VAL A 121 -9.22 6.30 -2.16
CA VAL A 121 -9.50 7.56 -2.87
C VAL A 121 -10.47 7.37 -4.03
N ASN A 122 -10.33 6.28 -4.79
CA ASN A 122 -11.10 6.06 -6.01
C ASN A 122 -12.49 5.46 -5.75
N TYR A 123 -12.63 4.66 -4.69
CA TYR A 123 -13.87 3.92 -4.43
C TYR A 123 -14.42 4.11 -3.02
N GLY A 124 -13.66 4.70 -2.11
CA GLY A 124 -14.14 4.94 -0.75
C GLY A 124 -15.13 6.11 -0.67
N SER A 125 -15.91 6.13 0.40
CA SER A 125 -16.78 7.27 0.70
C SER A 125 -15.98 8.50 1.11
N GLU A 126 -16.59 9.70 1.07
CA GLU A 126 -15.93 10.91 1.55
C GLU A 126 -15.47 10.78 3.01
N GLU A 127 -16.25 10.11 3.85
CA GLU A 127 -15.92 9.87 5.25
C GLU A 127 -14.70 8.96 5.39
N GLN A 128 -14.61 7.90 4.58
CA GLN A 128 -13.44 7.01 4.56
C GLN A 128 -12.19 7.78 4.13
N ILE A 129 -12.27 8.59 3.07
CA ILE A 129 -11.16 9.41 2.58
C ILE A 129 -10.72 10.40 3.66
N LYS A 130 -11.64 11.20 4.20
CA LYS A 130 -11.36 12.21 5.24
C LYS A 130 -10.76 11.59 6.49
N ARG A 131 -11.18 10.37 6.86
CA ARG A 131 -10.70 9.67 8.05
C ARG A 131 -9.31 9.06 7.86
N PHE A 132 -9.09 8.34 6.77
CA PHE A 132 -7.91 7.48 6.65
C PHE A 132 -6.76 8.14 5.90
N ILE A 133 -7.01 8.82 4.78
CA ILE A 133 -5.93 9.31 3.90
C ILE A 133 -4.96 10.26 4.61
N PRO A 134 -5.39 11.30 5.36
CA PRO A 134 -4.45 12.16 6.08
C PRO A 134 -3.61 11.40 7.11
N GLN A 135 -4.18 10.41 7.79
CA GLN A 135 -3.46 9.61 8.79
C GLN A 135 -2.44 8.68 8.12
N MET A 136 -2.79 8.10 6.98
CA MET A 136 -1.90 7.29 6.14
C MET A 136 -0.73 8.12 5.61
N THR A 137 -0.99 9.29 5.03
CA THR A 137 0.05 10.24 4.59
C THR A 137 1.01 10.61 5.73
N SER A 138 0.50 10.76 6.96
CA SER A 138 1.34 11.07 8.13
C SER A 138 2.15 9.87 8.67
N GLY A 139 1.91 8.66 8.19
CA GLY A 139 2.54 7.42 8.69
C GLY A 139 1.94 6.87 9.99
N LYS A 140 0.90 7.51 10.54
CA LYS A 140 0.23 7.09 11.79
C LYS A 140 -0.76 5.94 11.61
N CYS A 141 -1.24 5.74 10.38
CA CYS A 141 -2.15 4.66 10.02
C CYS A 141 -1.51 3.87 8.88
N ILE A 142 -1.13 2.62 9.10
CA ILE A 142 -0.50 1.78 8.08
C ILE A 142 -1.54 0.90 7.39
N GLY A 143 -1.68 1.03 6.08
CA GLY A 143 -2.55 0.15 5.28
C GLY A 143 -1.91 -1.20 4.90
N ALA A 144 -2.75 -2.23 4.79
CA ALA A 144 -2.48 -3.48 4.07
C ALA A 144 -3.62 -3.85 3.09
N LEU A 145 -3.35 -4.75 2.14
CA LEU A 145 -4.33 -5.32 1.21
C LEU A 145 -4.31 -6.85 1.33
N ALA A 146 -5.47 -7.44 1.63
CA ALA A 146 -5.62 -8.85 1.93
C ALA A 146 -6.46 -9.59 0.88
N MET A 147 -5.77 -10.11 -0.13
CA MET A 147 -6.36 -10.85 -1.26
C MET A 147 -6.19 -12.36 -1.07
N THR A 148 -4.94 -12.80 -0.99
CA THR A 148 -4.50 -14.20 -1.06
C THR A 148 -4.94 -15.02 0.14
N GLU A 149 -5.33 -16.26 -0.12
CA GLU A 149 -5.69 -17.28 0.85
C GLU A 149 -4.79 -18.52 0.69
N PRO A 150 -4.67 -19.38 1.71
CA PRO A 150 -3.89 -20.61 1.59
C PRO A 150 -4.28 -21.48 0.38
N GLY A 151 -5.55 -21.46 -0.03
CA GLY A 151 -6.08 -22.21 -1.17
C GLY A 151 -6.22 -21.41 -2.47
N ALA A 152 -5.93 -20.10 -2.49
CA ALA A 152 -6.20 -19.24 -3.63
C ALA A 152 -5.22 -18.04 -3.70
N GLY A 153 -4.37 -18.03 -4.74
CA GLY A 153 -3.44 -16.94 -5.04
C GLY A 153 -3.65 -16.41 -6.45
N SER A 154 -3.11 -17.10 -7.47
CA SER A 154 -3.32 -16.74 -8.88
C SER A 154 -4.79 -16.86 -9.30
N ASP A 155 -5.52 -17.84 -8.76
CA ASP A 155 -6.98 -17.93 -8.91
C ASP A 155 -7.68 -17.13 -7.81
N LEU A 156 -7.69 -15.80 -7.96
CA LEU A 156 -8.31 -14.91 -6.98
C LEU A 156 -9.84 -15.08 -6.89
N GLN A 157 -10.46 -15.68 -7.90
CA GLN A 157 -11.90 -16.00 -7.89
C GLN A 157 -12.22 -17.20 -6.98
N GLY A 158 -11.23 -18.04 -6.65
CA GLY A 158 -11.35 -19.21 -5.78
C GLY A 158 -11.31 -18.92 -4.27
N ILE A 159 -11.24 -17.66 -3.85
CA ILE A 159 -11.21 -17.29 -2.42
C ILE A 159 -12.50 -17.66 -1.68
N ARG A 160 -12.41 -17.85 -0.36
CA ARG A 160 -13.51 -18.34 0.49
C ARG A 160 -13.84 -17.44 1.67
N THR A 161 -12.94 -16.51 2.05
CA THR A 161 -13.23 -15.47 3.04
C THR A 161 -14.51 -14.76 2.63
N ASN A 162 -15.48 -14.70 3.53
CA ASN A 162 -16.82 -14.23 3.21
C ASN A 162 -17.31 -13.21 4.23
N ALA A 163 -18.12 -12.29 3.75
CA ALA A 163 -18.85 -11.34 4.56
C ALA A 163 -20.35 -11.57 4.32
N LYS A 164 -21.09 -11.97 5.36
CA LYS A 164 -22.53 -12.22 5.28
C LYS A 164 -23.30 -11.07 5.93
N LYS A 165 -24.38 -10.59 5.28
CA LYS A 165 -25.25 -9.57 5.88
C LYS A 165 -25.89 -10.06 7.18
N ASP A 166 -25.90 -9.18 8.18
CA ASP A 166 -26.60 -9.31 9.44
C ASP A 166 -27.25 -7.96 9.79
N GLY A 167 -28.51 -7.78 9.35
CA GLY A 167 -29.17 -6.48 9.38
C GLY A 167 -28.50 -5.48 8.42
N SER A 168 -28.08 -4.33 8.95
CA SER A 168 -27.28 -3.34 8.22
C SER A 168 -25.79 -3.69 8.17
N ASP A 169 -25.33 -4.58 9.04
CA ASP A 169 -23.93 -4.90 9.22
C ASP A 169 -23.55 -6.15 8.43
N TRP A 170 -22.27 -6.49 8.49
CA TRP A 170 -21.70 -7.68 7.91
C TRP A 170 -20.92 -8.47 8.96
N ILE A 171 -20.97 -9.80 8.85
CA ILE A 171 -20.14 -10.70 9.65
C ILE A 171 -19.09 -11.31 8.72
N LEU A 172 -17.84 -10.93 8.94
CA LEU A 172 -16.68 -11.37 8.18
C LEU A 172 -16.03 -12.59 8.84
N ASN A 173 -15.84 -13.65 8.05
CA ASN A 173 -15.17 -14.87 8.44
C ASN A 173 -14.18 -15.34 7.36
N GLY A 174 -12.99 -15.75 7.78
CA GLY A 174 -11.99 -16.36 6.90
C GLY A 174 -10.56 -16.14 7.35
N SER A 175 -9.63 -16.32 6.42
CA SER A 175 -8.20 -16.15 6.68
C SER A 175 -7.47 -15.72 5.41
N LYS A 176 -6.46 -14.88 5.58
CA LYS A 176 -5.59 -14.38 4.51
C LYS A 176 -4.13 -14.67 4.85
N VAL A 177 -3.30 -14.87 3.83
CA VAL A 177 -1.88 -15.23 4.01
C VAL A 177 -1.01 -14.45 3.02
N PHE A 178 0.27 -14.28 3.37
CA PHE A 178 1.24 -13.46 2.64
C PHE A 178 0.89 -11.97 2.62
N ILE A 179 0.29 -11.46 3.70
CA ILE A 179 -0.14 -10.07 3.75
C ILE A 179 1.00 -9.16 4.14
N SER A 180 1.50 -8.41 3.16
CA SER A 180 2.47 -7.35 3.37
C SER A 180 1.87 -6.22 4.20
N ASN A 181 2.69 -5.65 5.09
CA ASN A 181 2.29 -4.80 6.23
C ASN A 181 1.26 -5.46 7.17
N GLY A 182 1.06 -6.78 7.10
CA GLY A 182 -0.02 -7.45 7.82
C GLY A 182 0.08 -7.28 9.33
N TRP A 183 1.28 -7.31 9.88
CA TRP A 183 1.49 -7.19 11.33
C TRP A 183 1.35 -5.73 11.82
N LEU A 184 1.98 -4.78 11.14
CA LEU A 184 1.98 -3.36 11.50
C LEU A 184 0.71 -2.61 11.07
N SER A 185 -0.12 -3.19 10.20
CA SER A 185 -1.31 -2.54 9.65
C SER A 185 -2.27 -2.00 10.73
N ASP A 186 -2.74 -0.78 10.56
CA ASP A 186 -3.84 -0.22 11.35
C ASP A 186 -5.18 -0.43 10.64
N ILE A 187 -5.14 -0.52 9.31
CA ILE A 187 -6.30 -0.82 8.47
C ILE A 187 -5.93 -1.82 7.38
N VAL A 188 -6.87 -2.69 7.03
CA VAL A 188 -6.71 -3.69 5.97
C VAL A 188 -7.89 -3.63 5.02
N ILE A 189 -7.61 -3.51 3.72
CA ILE A 189 -8.62 -3.76 2.68
C ILE A 189 -8.70 -5.28 2.51
N VAL A 190 -9.83 -5.88 2.84
CA VAL A 190 -10.05 -7.33 2.75
C VAL A 190 -10.92 -7.66 1.55
N VAL A 191 -10.44 -8.55 0.68
CA VAL A 191 -11.23 -9.09 -0.43
C VAL A 191 -12.07 -10.25 0.06
N THR A 192 -13.38 -10.16 -0.14
CA THR A 192 -14.36 -11.07 0.44
C THR A 192 -15.39 -11.52 -0.60
N VAL A 193 -15.93 -12.72 -0.41
CA VAL A 193 -17.12 -13.19 -1.11
C VAL A 193 -18.36 -12.72 -0.36
N THR A 194 -19.21 -11.93 -1.00
CA THR A 194 -20.51 -11.45 -0.49
C THR A 194 -21.68 -12.12 -1.17
N ASN A 195 -21.52 -12.63 -2.40
CA ASN A 195 -22.56 -13.37 -3.11
C ASN A 195 -22.00 -14.64 -3.78
N ARG A 196 -22.23 -15.81 -3.16
CA ARG A 196 -21.81 -17.11 -3.69
C ARG A 196 -22.67 -17.62 -4.85
N GLU A 197 -23.86 -17.06 -5.02
CA GLU A 197 -24.84 -17.46 -6.05
C GLU A 197 -24.77 -16.55 -7.28
N ALA A 198 -23.81 -15.63 -7.32
CA ALA A 198 -23.60 -14.75 -8.46
C ALA A 198 -23.33 -15.56 -9.75
N LEU A 199 -23.73 -15.00 -10.90
CA LEU A 199 -23.58 -15.64 -12.22
C LEU A 199 -22.13 -16.03 -12.55
N SER A 200 -21.16 -15.30 -11.99
CA SER A 200 -19.75 -15.70 -11.97
C SER A 200 -19.14 -15.37 -10.60
N PRO A 201 -18.11 -16.12 -10.15
CA PRO A 201 -17.45 -15.85 -8.87
C PRO A 201 -16.94 -14.41 -8.75
N ALA A 202 -16.42 -13.83 -9.84
CA ALA A 202 -16.00 -12.43 -9.89
C ALA A 202 -17.10 -11.42 -9.52
N HIS A 203 -18.36 -11.69 -9.89
CA HIS A 203 -19.52 -10.86 -9.54
C HIS A 203 -20.02 -11.08 -8.11
N GLY A 204 -19.34 -11.91 -7.32
CA GLY A 204 -19.65 -12.17 -5.92
C GLY A 204 -18.71 -11.50 -4.93
N ILE A 205 -17.78 -10.66 -5.40
CA ILE A 205 -16.66 -10.13 -4.61
C ILE A 205 -16.91 -8.69 -4.16
N SER A 206 -16.65 -8.40 -2.89
CA SER A 206 -16.66 -7.06 -2.30
C SER A 206 -15.39 -6.77 -1.50
N LEU A 207 -15.10 -5.48 -1.31
CA LEU A 207 -13.95 -4.99 -0.54
C LEU A 207 -14.43 -4.34 0.77
N PHE A 208 -13.81 -4.69 1.89
CA PHE A 208 -14.12 -4.09 3.19
C PHE A 208 -12.87 -3.52 3.86
N LEU A 209 -13.00 -2.38 4.53
CA LEU A 209 -12.02 -1.87 5.49
C LEU A 209 -12.21 -2.58 6.83
N VAL A 210 -11.15 -3.21 7.31
CA VAL A 210 -11.10 -3.84 8.64
C VAL A 210 -10.01 -3.16 9.45
N GLU A 211 -10.39 -2.61 10.59
CA GLU A 211 -9.48 -1.86 11.46
C GLU A 211 -8.86 -2.76 12.53
N ASN A 212 -7.59 -2.52 12.83
CA ASN A 212 -6.90 -3.16 13.94
C ASN A 212 -7.65 -2.89 15.26
N GLY A 213 -7.81 -3.94 16.08
CA GLY A 213 -8.56 -3.86 17.34
C GLY A 213 -10.05 -4.17 17.22
N MET A 214 -10.60 -4.34 16.02
CA MET A 214 -11.95 -4.91 15.85
C MET A 214 -12.00 -6.33 16.45
N LYS A 215 -13.04 -6.62 17.23
CA LYS A 215 -13.24 -7.94 17.84
C LYS A 215 -13.31 -9.01 16.76
N GLY A 216 -12.56 -10.09 16.92
CA GLY A 216 -12.49 -11.20 15.97
C GLY A 216 -11.44 -11.04 14.87
N PHE A 217 -10.85 -9.85 14.71
CA PHE A 217 -9.74 -9.64 13.78
C PHE A 217 -8.42 -9.93 14.49
N ILE A 218 -7.73 -10.97 14.03
CA ILE A 218 -6.53 -11.49 14.66
C ILE A 218 -5.39 -11.47 13.64
N LYS A 219 -4.28 -10.86 14.03
CA LYS A 219 -3.02 -10.96 13.29
C LYS A 219 -2.27 -12.18 13.77
N GLY A 220 -2.03 -13.10 12.85
CA GLY A 220 -1.22 -14.29 13.09
C GLY A 220 0.26 -13.98 13.23
N LYS A 221 1.09 -15.02 13.11
CA LYS A 221 2.55 -14.85 13.17
C LYS A 221 3.10 -14.13 11.94
N LYS A 222 4.21 -13.42 12.14
CA LYS A 222 5.07 -12.98 11.03
C LYS A 222 5.71 -14.20 10.36
N LEU A 223 5.69 -14.22 9.02
CA LEU A 223 6.23 -15.32 8.23
C LEU A 223 7.76 -15.24 8.17
N GLN A 224 8.41 -16.39 8.38
CA GLN A 224 9.84 -16.58 8.13
C GLN A 224 10.06 -16.78 6.63
N LYS A 225 10.91 -15.94 6.04
CA LYS A 225 11.05 -15.80 4.58
C LYS A 225 12.53 -15.88 4.17
N MET A 226 12.77 -16.34 2.94
CA MET A 226 14.12 -16.38 2.36
C MET A 226 14.71 -14.97 2.20
N GLY A 227 13.91 -14.00 1.75
CA GLY A 227 14.26 -12.59 1.60
C GLY A 227 13.11 -11.68 2.07
N GLN A 228 13.23 -10.37 1.84
CA GLN A 228 12.28 -9.37 2.37
C GLN A 228 12.08 -9.52 3.89
N LYS A 229 13.17 -9.81 4.62
CA LYS A 229 13.08 -10.28 6.01
C LYS A 229 12.56 -9.20 6.95
N ALA A 230 12.91 -7.94 6.70
CA ALA A 230 12.39 -6.79 7.44
C ALA A 230 10.93 -6.45 7.11
N GLN A 231 10.28 -7.14 6.16
CA GLN A 231 8.87 -6.95 5.88
C GLN A 231 8.06 -7.87 6.81
N ASP A 232 7.20 -7.27 7.60
CA ASP A 232 6.25 -7.86 8.55
C ASP A 232 5.07 -8.61 7.88
N THR A 233 5.37 -9.47 6.91
CA THR A 233 4.39 -10.31 6.21
C THR A 233 3.71 -11.24 7.20
N ALA A 234 2.38 -11.21 7.28
CA ALA A 234 1.64 -11.98 8.28
C ALA A 234 0.46 -12.77 7.70
N GLU A 235 0.00 -13.75 8.47
CA GLU A 235 -1.33 -14.34 8.35
C GLU A 235 -2.35 -13.43 9.05
N LEU A 236 -3.55 -13.33 8.50
CA LEU A 236 -4.68 -12.60 9.10
C LEU A 236 -5.87 -13.53 9.23
N PHE A 237 -6.54 -13.51 10.39
CA PHE A 237 -7.71 -14.33 10.68
C PHE A 237 -8.88 -13.44 11.06
N PHE A 238 -10.07 -13.83 10.62
CA PHE A 238 -11.31 -13.12 10.87
C PHE A 238 -12.32 -14.12 11.42
N GLU A 239 -12.70 -13.95 12.69
CA GLU A 239 -13.63 -14.79 13.43
C GLU A 239 -14.83 -13.95 13.86
N ASP A 240 -15.93 -14.05 13.12
CA ASP A 240 -17.16 -13.28 13.35
C ASP A 240 -16.93 -11.77 13.53
N VAL A 241 -16.06 -11.19 12.69
CA VAL A 241 -15.77 -9.75 12.73
C VAL A 241 -17.01 -8.99 12.25
N ARG A 242 -17.62 -8.22 13.16
CA ARG A 242 -18.74 -7.35 12.82
C ARG A 242 -18.26 -6.07 12.16
N LEU A 243 -18.67 -5.86 10.91
CA LEU A 243 -18.35 -4.68 10.12
C LEU A 243 -19.61 -3.86 9.90
N PRO A 244 -19.59 -2.54 10.18
CA PRO A 244 -20.71 -1.68 9.82
C PRO A 244 -20.86 -1.59 8.30
N ALA A 245 -22.04 -1.21 7.79
CA ALA A 245 -22.24 -0.95 6.36
C ALA A 245 -21.19 0.01 5.77
N SER A 246 -20.75 1.00 6.55
CA SER A 246 -19.75 1.99 6.19
C SER A 246 -18.32 1.45 6.05
N ALA A 247 -18.07 0.18 6.38
CA ALA A 247 -16.80 -0.49 6.13
C ALA A 247 -16.65 -0.94 4.67
N LEU A 248 -17.74 -1.06 3.91
CA LEU A 248 -17.72 -1.40 2.49
C LEU A 248 -16.98 -0.31 1.70
N ILE A 249 -16.05 -0.70 0.83
CA ILE A 249 -15.43 0.19 -0.16
C ILE A 249 -16.18 0.04 -1.47
N GLY A 250 -16.67 1.16 -2.00
CA GLY A 250 -17.44 1.20 -3.23
C GLY A 250 -18.77 0.48 -3.10
N GLU A 251 -19.15 -0.23 -4.16
CA GLU A 251 -20.41 -0.94 -4.26
C GLU A 251 -20.25 -2.44 -3.94
N GLU A 252 -21.30 -3.02 -3.35
CA GLU A 252 -21.39 -4.47 -3.12
C GLU A 252 -21.26 -5.21 -4.46
N ASN A 253 -20.50 -6.31 -4.45
CA ASN A 253 -20.29 -7.19 -5.61
C ASN A 253 -19.51 -6.54 -6.79
N LYS A 254 -18.88 -5.39 -6.58
CA LYS A 254 -17.99 -4.73 -7.56
C LYS A 254 -16.50 -4.87 -7.25
N GLY A 255 -16.14 -5.56 -6.16
CA GLY A 255 -14.76 -5.65 -5.68
C GLY A 255 -13.78 -6.22 -6.71
N PHE A 256 -14.18 -7.23 -7.48
CA PHE A 256 -13.31 -7.80 -8.52
C PHE A 256 -13.00 -6.79 -9.64
N TYR A 257 -13.97 -5.93 -10.00
CA TYR A 257 -13.76 -4.88 -10.98
C TYR A 257 -12.76 -3.84 -10.48
N TYR A 258 -12.86 -3.44 -9.21
CA TYR A 258 -11.90 -2.51 -8.60
C TYR A 258 -10.48 -3.11 -8.59
N LEU A 259 -10.35 -4.40 -8.23
CA LEU A 259 -9.06 -5.11 -8.24
C LEU A 259 -8.42 -5.11 -9.63
N MET A 260 -9.17 -5.42 -10.69
CA MET A 260 -8.64 -5.44 -12.06
C MET A 260 -8.25 -4.06 -12.59
N LYS A 261 -8.81 -2.98 -12.03
CA LYS A 261 -8.49 -1.61 -12.44
C LYS A 261 -7.27 -1.04 -11.71
N GLU A 262 -7.07 -1.41 -10.45
CA GLU A 262 -5.98 -0.88 -9.62
C GLU A 262 -4.74 -1.78 -9.59
N LEU A 263 -4.86 -3.08 -9.90
CA LEU A 263 -3.68 -3.93 -10.01
C LEU A 263 -2.85 -3.50 -11.22
N PRO A 264 -1.55 -3.18 -11.05
CA PRO A 264 -0.67 -2.92 -12.18
C PRO A 264 -0.56 -4.21 -13.02
N MET A 265 -0.94 -4.11 -14.30
CA MET A 265 -0.72 -5.17 -15.29
C MET A 265 0.76 -5.25 -15.69
#